data_AF-A0A212JI36-F1
#
_entry.id   AF-A0A212JI36-F1
#
_cell.length_a   1.000
_cell.length_b   1.000
_cell.length_c   1.000
_cell.angle_alpha   90.00
_cell.angle_beta   90.00
_cell.angle_gamma   90.00
#
_symmetry.space_group_name_H-M   'P 1'
#
loop_
_entity.id
_entity.type
_entity.pdbx_description
1 polymer ?
#
loop_
_entity_poly.entity_id
_entity_poly.type
_entity_poly.pdbx_seq_one_letter_code
_entity_poly.pdbx_strand_id
1 'polypeptide(L)'
;MPLSDHLELMQRLCAKAGQDHECPFEKHFRSGIMSLKEFSTDYDAIVDEHNPFYQEFTKYLKQDALETDDLFSLFECLVIFIRMRQMARSGLELSLREQSVLDYFESCGEWASRDDTLVSNWYWKQLPGKQRNH
;
A
#
# COMPACT_ATOMS: atom_id res chain seq x y z
N MET A 1 -5.74 -16.39 2.80
CA MET A 1 -4.50 -16.40 3.64
C MET A 1 -4.32 -14.98 4.19
N PRO A 2 -3.96 -14.78 5.46
CA PRO A 2 -3.72 -13.43 6.01
C PRO A 2 -2.41 -12.81 5.48
N LEU A 3 -2.31 -11.48 5.52
CA LEU A 3 -1.08 -10.75 5.17
C LEU A 3 0.07 -11.09 6.14
N SER A 4 -0.24 -11.39 7.40
CA SER A 4 0.75 -11.81 8.39
C SER A 4 1.45 -13.14 8.05
N ASP A 5 0.88 -13.99 7.20
CA ASP A 5 1.57 -15.21 6.72
C ASP A 5 2.70 -14.89 5.72
N HIS A 6 2.79 -13.64 5.27
CA HIS A 6 3.74 -13.20 4.25
C HIS A 6 4.87 -12.29 4.80
N LEU A 7 5.00 -12.16 6.13
CA LEU A 7 5.95 -11.25 6.76
C LEU A 7 7.42 -11.48 6.36
N GLU A 8 7.83 -12.73 6.15
CA GLU A 8 9.19 -13.05 5.72
C GLU A 8 9.46 -12.55 4.29
N LEU A 9 8.50 -12.73 3.38
CA LEU A 9 8.61 -12.26 2.01
C LEU A 9 8.63 -10.73 1.96
N MET A 10 7.77 -10.08 2.75
CA MET A 10 7.76 -8.61 2.90
C MET A 10 9.11 -8.08 3.38
N GLN A 11 9.76 -8.78 4.33
CA GLN A 11 11.07 -8.38 4.83
C GLN A 11 12.17 -8.52 3.76
N ARG A 12 12.13 -9.57 2.95
CA ARG A 12 13.05 -9.74 1.81
C ARG A 12 12.85 -8.64 0.77
N LEU A 13 11.60 -8.30 0.48
CA LEU A 13 11.22 -7.23 -0.44
C LEU A 13 11.77 -5.86 0.02
N CYS A 14 11.61 -5.52 1.30
CA CYS A 14 12.20 -4.31 1.88
C CYS A 14 13.73 -4.23 1.71
N ALA A 15 14.42 -5.36 1.91
CA ALA A 15 15.87 -5.42 1.78
C ALA A 15 16.32 -5.20 0.33
N LYS A 16 15.61 -5.78 -0.64
CA LYS A 16 15.88 -5.63 -2.07
C LYS A 16 15.56 -4.22 -2.61
N ALA A 17 14.55 -3.54 -2.06
CA ALA A 17 13.97 -2.30 -2.57
C ALA A 17 14.91 -1.07 -2.67
N GLY A 18 16.23 -1.20 -2.52
CA GLY A 18 17.20 -0.11 -2.70
C GLY A 18 18.55 -0.56 -3.23
N GLN A 19 18.61 -1.74 -3.87
CA GLN A 19 19.84 -2.30 -4.41
C GLN A 19 19.98 -2.12 -5.92
N ASP A 20 18.88 -2.11 -6.68
CA ASP A 20 18.95 -2.26 -8.13
C ASP A 20 18.29 -1.14 -8.96
N HIS A 21 17.41 -0.30 -8.38
CA HIS A 21 16.64 0.69 -9.14
C HIS A 21 16.45 2.00 -8.34
N GLU A 22 16.70 3.17 -8.96
CA GLU A 22 16.32 4.48 -8.41
C GLU A 22 14.79 4.61 -8.47
N CYS A 23 14.12 4.10 -7.44
CA CYS A 23 12.68 4.18 -7.31
C CYS A 23 12.31 5.44 -6.50
N PRO A 24 11.56 6.42 -7.07
CA PRO A 24 11.31 7.70 -6.41
C PRO A 24 10.48 7.57 -5.12
N PHE A 25 9.77 6.45 -4.96
CA PHE A 25 8.94 6.14 -3.80
C PHE A 25 9.56 5.11 -2.85
N GLU A 26 10.81 4.68 -3.04
CA GLU A 26 11.45 3.61 -2.24
C GLU A 26 11.28 3.81 -0.72
N LYS A 27 11.55 5.03 -0.23
CA LYS A 27 11.43 5.35 1.20
C LYS A 27 10.01 5.15 1.71
N HIS A 28 9.02 5.57 0.91
CA HIS A 28 7.60 5.44 1.24
C HIS A 28 7.19 3.97 1.16
N PHE A 29 7.64 3.24 0.14
CA PHE A 29 7.43 1.81 -0.01
C PHE A 29 7.90 1.01 1.20
N ARG A 30 9.16 1.20 1.61
CA ARG A 30 9.72 0.57 2.81
C ARG A 30 8.93 0.92 4.06
N SER A 31 8.50 2.18 4.18
CA SER A 31 7.67 2.63 5.30
C SER A 31 6.31 1.92 5.32
N GLY A 32 5.65 1.77 4.17
CA GLY A 32 4.38 1.06 4.04
C GLY A 32 4.49 -0.42 4.39
N ILE A 33 5.52 -1.12 3.89
CA ILE A 33 5.77 -2.51 4.27
C ILE A 33 6.02 -2.66 5.78
N MET A 34 6.81 -1.75 6.38
CA MET A 34 7.04 -1.77 7.82
C MET A 34 5.74 -1.55 8.62
N SER A 35 4.84 -0.69 8.13
CA SER A 35 3.52 -0.50 8.74
C SER A 35 2.63 -1.74 8.63
N LEU A 36 2.65 -2.46 7.50
CA LEU A 36 1.95 -3.74 7.38
C LEU A 36 2.41 -4.75 8.44
N LYS A 37 3.72 -4.81 8.70
CA LYS A 37 4.28 -5.69 9.73
C LYS A 37 3.86 -5.26 11.14
N GLU A 38 3.87 -3.96 11.41
CA GLU A 38 3.56 -3.38 12.72
C GLU A 38 2.09 -3.55 13.11
N PHE A 39 1.19 -3.40 12.14
CA PHE A 39 -0.26 -3.48 12.35
C PHE A 39 -0.86 -4.72 11.68
N SER A 40 -0.12 -5.83 11.58
CA SER A 40 -0.51 -6.99 10.78
C SER A 40 -1.89 -7.55 11.15
N THR A 41 -2.22 -7.59 12.45
CA THR A 41 -3.53 -8.03 12.93
C THR A 41 -4.67 -7.12 12.49
N ASP A 42 -4.45 -5.79 12.44
CA ASP A 42 -5.46 -4.87 11.91
C ASP A 42 -5.65 -5.11 10.40
N TYR A 43 -4.55 -5.27 9.66
CA TYR A 43 -4.59 -5.50 8.22
C TYR A 43 -5.25 -6.83 7.85
N ASP A 44 -4.97 -7.91 8.58
CA ASP A 44 -5.59 -9.23 8.37
C ASP A 44 -7.11 -9.20 8.55
N ALA A 45 -7.61 -8.33 9.44
CA ALA A 45 -9.05 -8.19 9.69
C ALA A 45 -9.77 -7.34 8.62
N ILE A 46 -9.03 -6.59 7.81
CA ILE A 46 -9.57 -5.56 6.90
C ILE A 46 -9.36 -5.93 5.44
N VAL A 47 -8.23 -6.56 5.12
CA VAL A 47 -7.86 -6.96 3.77
C VAL A 47 -8.19 -8.44 3.57
N ASP A 48 -9.25 -8.70 2.83
CA ASP A 48 -9.68 -10.06 2.49
C ASP A 48 -8.97 -10.62 1.24
N GLU A 49 -9.00 -11.93 1.06
CA GLU A 49 -8.32 -12.62 -0.05
C GLU A 49 -9.01 -12.47 -1.42
N HIS A 50 -10.25 -11.97 -1.45
CA HIS A 50 -10.97 -11.63 -2.67
C HIS A 50 -10.70 -10.19 -3.10
N ASN A 51 -10.02 -9.39 -2.28
CA ASN A 51 -9.59 -8.06 -2.65
C ASN A 51 -8.59 -8.14 -3.83
N PRO A 52 -8.82 -7.41 -4.94
CA PRO A 52 -7.94 -7.49 -6.11
C PRO A 52 -6.51 -7.04 -5.80
N PHE A 53 -6.33 -6.06 -4.91
CA PHE A 53 -5.01 -5.60 -4.48
C PHE A 53 -4.31 -6.64 -3.58
N TYR A 54 -5.05 -7.43 -2.81
CA TYR A 54 -4.46 -8.56 -2.07
C TYR A 54 -3.89 -9.62 -3.02
N GLN A 55 -4.67 -9.98 -4.04
CA GLN A 55 -4.25 -10.98 -5.03
C GLN A 55 -3.03 -10.51 -5.82
N GLU A 56 -3.03 -9.24 -6.24
CA GLU A 56 -1.91 -8.63 -6.92
C GLU A 56 -0.66 -8.54 -6.02
N PHE A 57 -0.82 -8.04 -4.79
CA PHE A 57 0.27 -7.93 -3.84
C PHE A 57 0.94 -9.29 -3.59
N THR A 58 0.14 -10.33 -3.32
CA THR A 58 0.69 -11.68 -3.05
C THR A 58 1.27 -12.36 -4.27
N LYS A 59 0.78 -12.05 -5.48
CA LYS A 59 1.38 -12.50 -6.74
C LYS A 59 2.80 -11.95 -6.88
N TYR A 60 2.97 -10.64 -6.75
CA TYR A 60 4.28 -9.98 -6.89
C TYR A 60 5.23 -10.31 -5.75
N LEU A 61 4.72 -10.43 -4.52
CA LEU A 61 5.54 -10.77 -3.36
C LEU A 61 6.23 -12.15 -3.45
N LYS A 62 5.70 -13.07 -4.27
CA LYS A 62 6.26 -14.40 -4.49
C LYS A 62 7.23 -14.47 -5.67
N GLN A 63 7.40 -13.39 -6.42
CA GLN A 63 8.34 -13.37 -7.55
C GLN A 63 9.79 -13.23 -7.05
N ASP A 64 10.69 -13.95 -7.71
CA ASP A 64 12.11 -13.93 -7.37
C ASP A 64 12.80 -12.62 -7.81
N ALA A 65 12.35 -12.06 -8.93
CA ALA A 65 12.79 -10.80 -9.51
C ALA A 65 11.57 -9.90 -9.76
N LEU A 66 11.73 -8.61 -9.47
CA LEU A 66 10.71 -7.58 -9.67
C LEU A 66 11.29 -6.50 -10.58
N GLU A 67 10.49 -6.07 -11.53
CA GLU A 67 10.77 -4.91 -12.37
C GLU A 67 10.23 -3.63 -11.69
N THR A 68 10.59 -2.47 -12.24
CA THR A 68 10.12 -1.17 -11.72
C THR A 68 8.59 -1.11 -11.68
N ASP A 69 7.91 -1.57 -12.74
CA ASP A 69 6.45 -1.56 -12.81
C ASP A 69 5.81 -2.45 -11.73
N ASP A 70 6.45 -3.57 -11.38
CA ASP A 70 5.97 -4.44 -10.30
C ASP A 70 6.09 -3.74 -8.93
N LEU A 71 7.13 -2.93 -8.74
CA LEU A 71 7.29 -2.10 -7.53
C LEU A 71 6.22 -1.01 -7.45
N PHE A 72 5.82 -0.42 -8.59
CA PHE A 72 4.71 0.53 -8.65
C PHE A 72 3.40 -0.15 -8.25
N SER A 73 3.08 -1.32 -8.82
CA SER A 73 1.87 -2.08 -8.46
C SER A 73 1.85 -2.49 -6.99
N LEU A 74 3.00 -2.92 -6.45
CA LEU A 74 3.12 -3.23 -5.02
C LEU A 74 2.89 -1.98 -4.15
N PHE A 75 3.37 -0.80 -4.58
CA PHE A 75 3.13 0.45 -3.87
C PHE A 75 1.66 0.85 -3.91
N GLU A 76 0.99 0.73 -5.06
CA GLU A 76 -0.45 0.94 -5.20
C GLU A 76 -1.25 0.06 -4.23
N CYS A 77 -0.88 -1.22 -4.11
CA CYS A 77 -1.49 -2.13 -3.14
C CYS A 77 -1.33 -1.62 -1.70
N LEU A 78 -0.14 -1.15 -1.31
CA LEU A 78 0.10 -0.59 0.04
C LEU A 78 -0.79 0.61 0.32
N VAL A 79 -0.92 1.52 -0.65
CA VAL A 79 -1.77 2.71 -0.53
C VAL A 79 -3.22 2.31 -0.26
N ILE A 80 -3.74 1.33 -1.00
CA ILE A 80 -5.10 0.83 -0.79
C ILE A 80 -5.25 0.18 0.58
N PHE A 81 -4.32 -0.67 1.01
CA PHE A 81 -4.40 -1.30 2.33
C PHE A 81 -4.41 -0.25 3.45
N ILE A 82 -3.52 0.73 3.39
CA ILE A 82 -3.45 1.81 4.38
C ILE A 82 -4.75 2.62 4.39
N ARG A 83 -5.32 2.91 3.22
CA ARG A 83 -6.59 3.63 3.10
C ARG A 83 -7.76 2.81 3.65
N MET A 84 -7.80 1.51 3.38
CA MET A 84 -8.81 0.62 3.97
C MET A 84 -8.70 0.60 5.49
N ARG A 85 -7.47 0.55 6.04
CA ARG A 85 -7.23 0.65 7.48
C ARG A 85 -7.74 1.97 8.06
N GLN A 86 -7.44 3.10 7.40
CA GLN A 86 -7.95 4.42 7.77
C GLN A 86 -9.49 4.45 7.82
N MET A 87 -10.16 3.71 6.93
CA MET A 87 -11.62 3.68 6.82
C MET A 87 -12.30 2.67 7.74
N ALA A 88 -11.62 1.62 8.16
CA ALA A 88 -12.20 0.55 8.97
C ALA A 88 -12.67 1.02 10.36
N ARG A 89 -12.10 2.09 10.91
CA ARG A 89 -12.50 2.64 12.21
C ARG A 89 -12.61 4.17 12.14
N SER A 90 -13.78 4.68 12.52
CA SER A 90 -14.02 6.12 12.59
C SER A 90 -13.04 6.80 13.55
N GLY A 91 -12.22 7.71 13.04
CA GLY A 91 -11.25 8.45 13.86
C GLY A 91 -9.96 7.70 14.12
N LEU A 92 -9.68 6.62 13.38
CA LEU A 92 -8.36 6.00 13.39
C LEU A 92 -7.33 7.02 12.89
N GLU A 93 -6.32 7.29 13.72
CA GLU A 93 -5.14 8.01 13.30
C GLU A 93 -4.12 7.04 12.69
N LEU A 94 -3.69 7.36 11.47
CA LEU A 94 -2.60 6.64 10.82
C LEU A 94 -1.28 6.96 11.53
N SER A 95 -0.38 5.98 11.56
CA SER A 95 1.00 6.23 11.98
C SER A 95 1.70 7.20 11.02
N LEU A 96 2.77 7.85 11.47
CA LEU A 96 3.56 8.75 10.61
C LEU A 96 4.07 8.07 9.33
N ARG A 97 4.36 6.76 9.40
CA ARG A 97 4.78 5.95 8.24
C ARG A 97 3.65 5.82 7.23
N GLU A 98 2.47 5.42 7.69
CA GLU A 98 1.29 5.27 6.84
C GLU A 98 0.86 6.60 6.23
N GLN A 99 0.83 7.67 7.03
CA GLN A 99 0.50 9.00 6.54
C GLN A 99 1.49 9.45 5.46
N SER A 100 2.79 9.21 5.65
CA SER A 100 3.79 9.58 4.65
C SER A 100 3.64 8.84 3.32
N VAL A 101 3.08 7.62 3.32
CA VAL A 101 2.80 6.86 2.10
C VAL A 101 1.63 7.49 1.35
N LEU A 102 0.55 7.80 2.08
CA LEU A 102 -0.61 8.47 1.49
C LEU A 102 -0.25 9.87 0.98
N ASP A 103 0.46 10.67 1.78
CA ASP A 103 0.86 12.03 1.38
C ASP A 103 1.69 12.02 0.09
N TYR A 104 2.60 11.05 -0.07
CA TYR A 104 3.36 10.89 -1.30
C TYR A 104 2.45 10.53 -2.47
N PHE A 105 1.60 9.50 -2.32
CA PHE A 105 0.66 9.06 -3.37
C PHE A 105 -0.27 10.20 -3.82
N GLU A 106 -0.76 11.02 -2.89
CA GLU A 106 -1.67 12.13 -3.18
C GLU A 106 -0.97 13.33 -3.83
N SER A 107 0.35 13.50 -3.65
CA SER A 107 1.09 14.71 -4.08
C SER A 107 2.09 14.49 -5.22
N CYS A 108 2.49 13.26 -5.52
CA CYS A 108 3.52 12.99 -6.54
C CYS A 108 3.05 13.23 -7.98
N GLY A 109 1.74 13.30 -8.23
CA GLY A 109 1.15 13.57 -9.54
C GLY A 109 0.96 12.35 -10.44
N GLU A 110 1.41 11.16 -10.01
CA GLU A 110 1.29 9.90 -10.77
C GLU A 110 -0.13 9.30 -10.73
N TRP A 111 -0.89 9.53 -9.64
CA TRP A 111 -2.22 8.93 -9.42
C TRP A 111 -3.28 9.98 -9.11
N ALA A 112 -3.74 10.67 -10.14
CA ALA A 112 -4.77 11.68 -10.01
C ALA A 112 -6.18 11.07 -9.93
N SER A 113 -7.10 11.80 -9.30
CA SER A 113 -8.51 11.41 -9.17
C SER A 113 -9.27 11.32 -10.50
N ARG A 114 -8.72 11.94 -11.55
CA ARG A 114 -9.23 11.90 -12.93
C ARG A 114 -8.74 10.69 -13.72
N ASP A 115 -7.78 9.94 -13.20
CA ASP A 115 -7.22 8.80 -13.91
C ASP A 115 -8.18 7.60 -13.82
N ASP A 116 -8.24 6.83 -14.90
CA ASP A 116 -9.11 5.66 -15.01
C ASP A 116 -8.42 4.36 -14.54
N THR A 117 -7.31 4.46 -13.80
CA THR A 117 -6.63 3.30 -13.21
C THR A 117 -7.46 2.69 -12.08
N LEU A 118 -7.23 1.40 -11.81
CA LEU A 118 -7.94 0.69 -10.74
C LEU A 118 -7.66 1.33 -9.36
N VAL A 119 -6.39 1.65 -9.09
CA VAL A 119 -5.96 2.29 -7.83
C VAL A 119 -6.61 3.67 -7.64
N SER A 120 -6.64 4.53 -8.67
CA SER A 120 -7.25 5.86 -8.58
C SER A 120 -8.76 5.76 -8.34
N ASN A 121 -9.43 4.85 -9.05
CA ASN A 121 -10.85 4.61 -8.85
C ASN A 121 -11.17 4.11 -7.43
N TRP A 122 -10.37 3.18 -6.90
CA TRP A 122 -10.56 2.69 -5.53
C TRP A 122 -10.27 3.77 -4.49
N TYR A 123 -9.10 4.42 -4.57
CA TYR A 123 -8.65 5.38 -3.57
C TYR A 123 -9.54 6.63 -3.49
N TRP A 124 -9.90 7.20 -4.65
CA TRP A 124 -10.59 8.49 -4.71
C TRP A 124 -12.12 8.35 -4.70
N LYS A 125 -12.68 7.28 -5.27
CA LYS A 125 -14.13 7.14 -5.46
C LYS A 125 -14.75 6.12 -4.51
N GLN A 126 -14.11 4.97 -4.29
CA GLN A 126 -14.68 3.88 -3.47
C GLN A 126 -14.27 3.95 -2.00
N LEU A 127 -13.09 4.50 -1.70
CA LEU A 127 -12.57 4.73 -0.36
C LEU A 127 -12.34 6.23 -0.10
N PRO A 128 -13.35 7.11 -0.33
CA PRO A 128 -13.17 8.53 -0.11
C PRO A 128 -12.88 8.75 1.38
N GLY A 129 -11.70 9.29 1.67
CA GLY A 129 -11.32 9.65 3.03
C GLY A 129 -12.37 10.59 3.61
N LYS A 130 -12.52 10.59 4.93
CA LYS A 130 -13.36 11.61 5.58
C LYS A 130 -12.87 12.97 5.10
N GLN A 131 -13.77 13.75 4.50
CA GLN A 131 -13.50 15.13 4.17
C GLN A 131 -12.91 15.78 5.42
N ARG A 132 -11.65 16.24 5.34
CA ARG A 132 -11.14 17.21 6.30
C ARG A 132 -12.02 18.44 6.09
N ASN A 133 -13.07 18.57 6.91
CA ASN A 133 -13.84 19.79 7.00
C ASN A 133 -12.84 20.89 7.38
N HIS A 134 -12.51 21.73 6.41
CA HIS A 134 -11.79 22.97 6.61
C HIS A 134 -12.77 24.06 7.04
#